data_AF-A0A5J6VTH0-F1
#
_entry.id   AF-A0A5J6VTH0-F1
#
_cell.length_a   1.000
_cell.length_b   1.000
_cell.length_c   1.000
_cell.angle_alpha   90.00
_cell.angle_beta   90.00
_cell.angle_gamma   90.00
#
_symmetry.space_group_name_H-M   'P 1'
#
loop_
_entity.id
_entity.type
_entity.pdbx_description
1 polymer ?
#
loop_
_entity_poly.entity_id
_entity_poly.type
_entity_poly.pdbx_seq_one_letter_code
_entity_poly.pdbx_strand_id
1 'polypeptide(L)'
;MLQNNPELKSKIGQLWDKFWSGGISNPLTAIEQITYLLFMKRLDELDQKRQADADWTGEKYVSKFEGNWIPPEYRNQPEPEKFAIDKRSLRWSEFKRMQAEGMLQHVQTKVFPFLKDLNGTESNFTHHMKNAVFIIPKPALLVEAVKTIDDIFEIMEKDSQEKGQAFQDIQGDVYEMLLSEIATAGKNGQFRTPRHIIKLMADLVQPQMGHRIADPACGSGGFLLGAYQYIVTQLAIKAGTKGLTPDEDGFVRTSVAASLTKKAQAILSSSLWGYDIDATMVRLGLMNLMMHGIDEPHIDYKDTLSKSYTEESEYDIVMANPPFTGSIDKGDINENLRLGTTKTELLFVENIYRLLKKGGTACVIVPQGVLFGSGGAFKSLRQLLVERCDLKAVITLPSGVFKPYAGVSTAILLFTKVWGPKDKVTQPATEHVWFYEMAADGYSLDDKRSKQEGFGDLQDIIASYHARNPATDTDRTAKCFMVPRAEIEAESYDLSLSRYKEDVFEEVHYDAPGVILERLIQAEVGDVDEAELAKVQSGIVRELLELKRMVG
;
A
#
# COMPACT_ATOMS: atom_id res chain seq x y z
N MET A 1 -2.23 17.43 2.41
CA MET A 1 -2.24 16.33 1.42
C MET A 1 -3.21 16.65 0.31
N LEU A 2 -2.84 16.29 -0.92
CA LEU A 2 -3.51 16.66 -2.17
C LEU A 2 -4.88 16.06 -2.44
N GLN A 3 -5.37 15.18 -1.57
CA GLN A 3 -6.78 14.80 -1.58
C GLN A 3 -7.73 16.00 -1.42
N ASN A 4 -7.20 17.14 -0.92
CA ASN A 4 -7.89 18.40 -0.76
C ASN A 4 -7.69 19.40 -1.91
N ASN A 5 -7.17 19.01 -3.08
CA ASN A 5 -7.23 19.85 -4.29
C ASN A 5 -8.29 19.29 -5.27
N PRO A 6 -9.54 19.80 -5.21
CA PRO A 6 -10.62 19.36 -6.09
C PRO A 6 -10.32 19.56 -7.58
N GLU A 7 -9.51 20.57 -7.92
CA GLU A 7 -9.13 20.87 -9.29
C GLU A 7 -8.22 19.78 -9.86
N LEU A 8 -7.17 19.39 -9.12
CA LEU A 8 -6.29 18.28 -9.51
C LEU A 8 -7.04 16.97 -9.61
N LYS A 9 -7.90 16.66 -8.62
CA LYS A 9 -8.75 15.46 -8.66
C LYS A 9 -9.65 15.45 -9.90
N SER A 10 -10.25 16.60 -10.24
CA SER A 10 -11.07 16.72 -11.45
C SER A 10 -10.25 16.50 -12.72
N LYS A 11 -9.05 17.07 -12.83
CA LYS A 11 -8.17 16.90 -14.00
C LYS A 11 -7.68 15.46 -14.15
N ILE A 12 -7.39 14.78 -13.04
CA ILE A 12 -7.02 13.36 -13.02
C ILE A 12 -8.20 12.49 -13.51
N GLY A 13 -9.41 12.74 -13.00
CA GLY A 13 -10.61 12.06 -13.49
C GLY A 13 -10.85 12.30 -14.98
N GLN A 14 -10.71 13.53 -15.45
CA GLN A 14 -10.80 13.87 -16.88
C GLN A 14 -9.76 13.13 -17.73
N LEU A 15 -8.51 13.02 -17.24
CA LEU A 15 -7.46 12.28 -17.93
C LEU A 15 -7.84 10.80 -18.05
N TRP A 16 -8.34 10.20 -16.97
CA TRP A 16 -8.79 8.82 -16.95
C TRP A 16 -9.95 8.58 -17.94
N ASP A 17 -10.99 9.41 -17.89
CA ASP A 17 -12.16 9.33 -18.76
C ASP A 17 -11.79 9.46 -20.24
N LYS A 18 -10.80 10.29 -20.58
CA LYS A 18 -10.25 10.42 -21.94
C LYS A 18 -9.60 9.13 -22.41
N PHE A 19 -8.79 8.48 -21.59
CA PHE A 19 -8.18 7.20 -21.95
C PHE A 19 -9.24 6.10 -22.16
N TRP A 20 -10.24 6.07 -21.28
CA TRP A 20 -11.35 5.13 -21.38
C TRP A 20 -12.16 5.33 -22.67
N SER A 21 -12.64 6.55 -22.92
CA SER A 21 -13.42 6.90 -24.12
C SER A 21 -12.59 6.88 -25.41
N GLY A 22 -11.28 7.10 -25.29
CA GLY A 22 -10.32 7.08 -26.39
C GLY A 22 -9.94 5.68 -26.89
N GLY A 23 -10.41 4.63 -26.23
CA GLY A 23 -10.29 3.23 -26.68
C GLY A 23 -9.38 2.34 -25.82
N ILE A 24 -8.89 2.83 -24.68
CA ILE A 24 -8.09 2.06 -23.72
C ILE A 24 -8.98 1.75 -22.50
N SER A 25 -9.77 0.69 -22.62
CA SER A 25 -10.74 0.27 -21.59
C SER A 25 -10.16 -0.66 -20.53
N ASN A 26 -8.91 -1.11 -20.66
CA ASN A 26 -8.22 -1.85 -19.61
C ASN A 26 -7.55 -0.83 -18.65
N PRO A 27 -7.94 -0.79 -17.36
CA PRO A 27 -7.38 0.13 -16.37
C PRO A 27 -5.85 0.06 -16.22
N LEU A 28 -5.29 -1.16 -16.23
CA LEU A 28 -3.84 -1.35 -16.09
C LEU A 28 -3.09 -0.80 -17.30
N THR A 29 -3.66 -0.98 -18.49
CA THR A 29 -3.11 -0.40 -19.71
C THR A 29 -3.23 1.12 -19.69
N ALA A 30 -4.37 1.67 -19.28
CA ALA A 30 -4.58 3.11 -19.21
C ALA A 30 -3.58 3.79 -18.26
N ILE A 31 -3.42 3.28 -17.04
CA ILE A 31 -2.45 3.84 -16.09
C ILE A 31 -1.03 3.73 -16.60
N GLU A 32 -0.67 2.63 -17.26
CA GLU A 32 0.67 2.44 -17.79
C GLU A 32 1.00 3.51 -18.83
N GLN A 33 0.08 3.76 -19.77
CA GLN A 33 0.25 4.82 -20.78
C GLN A 33 0.27 6.23 -20.17
N ILE A 34 -0.61 6.50 -19.20
CA ILE A 34 -0.61 7.78 -18.46
C ILE A 34 0.73 7.96 -17.73
N THR A 35 1.24 6.91 -17.10
CA THR A 35 2.52 6.94 -16.37
C THR A 35 3.67 7.26 -17.33
N TYR A 36 3.70 6.67 -18.52
CA TYR A 36 4.72 6.98 -19.53
C TYR A 36 4.72 8.47 -19.89
N LEU A 37 3.54 9.05 -20.11
CA LEU A 37 3.41 10.47 -20.42
C LEU A 37 3.85 11.37 -19.25
N LEU A 38 3.43 11.05 -18.03
CA LEU A 38 3.85 11.79 -16.82
C LEU A 38 5.35 11.73 -16.61
N PHE A 39 5.95 10.56 -16.87
CA PHE A 39 7.38 10.38 -16.76
C PHE A 39 8.15 11.15 -17.85
N MET A 40 7.65 11.19 -19.09
CA MET A 40 8.21 12.04 -20.15
C MET A 40 8.18 13.52 -19.78
N LYS A 41 7.04 14.02 -19.27
CA LYS A 41 6.88 15.40 -18.79
C LYS A 41 7.86 15.69 -17.66
N ARG A 42 7.90 14.84 -16.64
CA ARG A 42 8.82 14.98 -15.50
C ARG A 42 10.27 15.03 -15.94
N LEU A 43 10.67 14.14 -16.85
CA LEU A 43 12.05 14.04 -17.31
C LEU A 43 12.52 15.34 -17.94
N ASP A 44 11.66 15.99 -18.73
CA ASP A 44 11.94 17.28 -19.33
C ASP A 44 12.03 18.40 -18.28
N GLU A 45 11.03 18.51 -17.38
CA GLU A 45 11.02 19.52 -16.30
C GLU A 45 12.24 19.40 -15.37
N LEU A 46 12.59 18.18 -14.94
CA LEU A 46 13.75 17.95 -14.08
C LEU A 46 15.07 18.28 -14.79
N ASP A 47 15.18 17.95 -16.08
CA ASP A 47 16.38 18.26 -16.85
C ASP A 47 16.54 19.77 -17.10
N GLN A 48 15.43 20.48 -17.33
CA GLN A 48 15.43 21.95 -17.44
C GLN A 48 15.79 22.60 -16.10
N LYS A 49 15.20 22.13 -15.01
CA LYS A 49 15.53 22.61 -13.65
C LYS A 49 17.00 22.38 -13.31
N ARG A 50 17.53 21.17 -13.56
CA ARG A 50 18.95 20.87 -13.30
C ARG A 50 19.90 21.71 -14.15
N GLN A 51 19.55 22.02 -15.40
CA GLN A 51 20.31 22.98 -16.22
C GLN A 51 20.30 24.38 -15.58
N ALA A 52 19.12 24.90 -15.21
CA ALA A 52 19.01 26.21 -14.58
C ALA A 52 19.77 26.30 -13.24
N ASP A 53 19.67 25.27 -12.41
CA ASP A 53 20.40 25.17 -11.14
C ASP A 53 21.92 25.12 -11.38
N ALA A 54 22.38 24.38 -12.40
CA ALA A 54 23.79 24.29 -12.77
C ALA A 54 24.34 25.62 -13.31
N ASP A 55 23.59 26.30 -14.17
CA ASP A 55 23.94 27.63 -14.69
C ASP A 55 24.04 28.67 -13.56
N TRP A 56 23.13 28.58 -12.58
CA TRP A 56 23.12 29.47 -11.41
C TRP A 56 24.27 29.19 -10.44
N THR A 57 24.55 27.90 -10.16
CA THR A 57 25.59 27.49 -9.20
C THR A 57 27.01 27.44 -9.81
N GLY A 58 27.11 27.45 -11.14
CA GLY A 58 28.35 27.18 -11.87
C GLY A 58 28.78 25.70 -11.85
N GLU A 59 27.93 24.79 -11.36
CA GLU A 59 28.20 23.35 -11.43
C GLU A 59 28.14 22.85 -12.88
N LYS A 60 28.90 21.79 -13.21
CA LYS A 60 28.80 21.15 -14.52
C LYS A 60 27.60 20.19 -14.54
N TYR A 61 26.65 20.45 -15.42
CA TYR A 61 25.55 19.53 -15.73
C TYR A 61 25.47 19.31 -17.24
N VAL A 62 25.32 18.05 -17.67
CA VAL A 62 25.10 17.68 -19.07
C VAL A 62 23.64 17.27 -19.20
N SER A 63 22.91 17.94 -20.09
CA SER A 63 21.50 17.65 -20.30
C SER A 63 21.31 16.26 -20.88
N LYS A 64 20.28 15.55 -20.41
CA LYS A 64 19.87 14.25 -20.97
C LYS A 64 19.43 14.37 -22.43
N PHE A 65 19.03 15.57 -22.84
CA PHE A 65 18.59 15.89 -24.21
C PHE A 65 19.66 16.64 -25.01
N GLU A 66 20.93 16.62 -24.57
CA GLU A 66 22.05 17.13 -25.35
C GLU A 66 22.63 16.08 -26.30
N GLY A 67 22.97 16.53 -27.50
CA GLY A 67 23.57 15.71 -28.56
C GLY A 67 22.56 14.86 -29.33
N ASN A 68 23.06 13.82 -29.97
CA ASN A 68 22.28 12.92 -30.80
C ASN A 68 22.06 11.57 -30.11
N TRP A 69 20.91 10.95 -30.37
CA TRP A 69 20.59 9.58 -29.97
C TRP A 69 20.46 8.71 -31.22
N ILE A 70 21.15 7.58 -31.21
CA ILE A 70 21.04 6.57 -32.26
C ILE A 70 20.21 5.42 -31.68
N PRO A 71 19.05 5.09 -32.28
CA PRO A 71 18.23 3.98 -31.83
C PRO A 71 19.03 2.67 -31.78
N PRO A 72 18.85 1.83 -30.73
CA PRO A 72 19.63 0.61 -30.53
C PRO A 72 19.71 -0.30 -31.77
N GLU A 73 18.62 -0.41 -32.54
CA GLU A 73 18.52 -1.21 -33.75
C GLU A 73 19.42 -0.74 -34.92
N TYR A 74 19.86 0.53 -34.90
CA TYR A 74 20.73 1.10 -35.92
C TYR A 74 22.20 1.20 -35.51
N ARG A 75 22.54 1.01 -34.22
CA ARG A 75 23.91 1.18 -33.71
C ARG A 75 24.95 0.28 -34.37
N ASN A 76 24.53 -0.90 -34.83
CA ASN A 76 25.40 -1.89 -35.48
C ASN A 76 25.33 -1.83 -37.02
N GLN A 77 24.59 -0.87 -37.60
CA GLN A 77 24.52 -0.73 -39.05
C GLN A 77 25.72 0.05 -39.60
N PRO A 78 26.07 -0.10 -40.89
CA PRO A 78 27.02 0.78 -41.55
C PRO A 78 26.52 2.24 -41.52
N GLU A 79 27.37 3.17 -41.08
CA GLU A 79 27.06 4.60 -40.94
C GLU A 79 25.86 4.90 -40.00
N PRO A 80 25.93 4.48 -38.72
CA PRO A 80 24.82 4.62 -37.76
C PRO A 80 24.39 6.08 -37.52
N GLU A 81 25.29 7.04 -37.79
CA GLU A 81 25.08 8.48 -37.68
C GLU A 81 23.99 8.98 -38.64
N LYS A 82 23.69 8.27 -39.73
CA LYS A 82 22.56 8.59 -40.62
C LYS A 82 21.20 8.45 -39.94
N PHE A 83 21.14 7.65 -38.88
CA PHE A 83 19.94 7.42 -38.08
C PHE A 83 19.94 8.23 -36.78
N ALA A 84 20.90 9.15 -36.62
CA ALA A 84 20.98 10.02 -35.47
C ALA A 84 19.74 10.93 -35.38
N ILE A 85 19.12 10.92 -34.21
CA ILE A 85 18.00 11.79 -33.86
C ILE A 85 18.52 12.83 -32.89
N ASP A 86 18.29 14.11 -33.19
CA ASP A 86 18.56 15.20 -32.24
C ASP A 86 17.73 14.98 -30.97
N LYS A 87 18.40 14.81 -29.84
CA LYS A 87 17.72 14.54 -28.57
C LYS A 87 16.84 15.70 -28.12
N ARG A 88 17.09 16.94 -28.57
CA ARG A 88 16.22 18.08 -28.26
C ARG A 88 14.79 17.83 -28.75
N SER A 89 14.65 17.23 -29.93
CA SER A 89 13.34 16.88 -30.49
C SER A 89 12.55 15.88 -29.63
N LEU A 90 13.20 15.18 -28.70
CA LEU A 90 12.59 14.17 -27.84
C LEU A 90 11.98 14.76 -26.56
N ARG A 91 12.19 16.06 -26.29
CA ARG A 91 11.63 16.75 -25.13
C ARG A 91 10.13 16.91 -25.23
N TRP A 92 9.47 16.86 -24.07
CA TRP A 92 8.05 17.19 -23.93
C TRP A 92 7.74 18.59 -24.48
N SER A 93 8.56 19.58 -24.13
CA SER A 93 8.44 20.97 -24.58
C SER A 93 8.45 21.15 -26.11
N GLU A 94 9.09 20.21 -26.82
CA GLU A 94 9.22 20.24 -28.27
C GLU A 94 8.09 19.47 -28.95
N PHE A 95 7.91 18.19 -28.63
CA PHE A 95 6.91 17.38 -29.34
C PHE A 95 5.48 17.82 -29.06
N LYS A 96 5.19 18.45 -27.91
CA LYS A 96 3.84 18.95 -27.60
C LYS A 96 3.33 20.01 -28.58
N ARG A 97 4.23 20.63 -29.36
CA ARG A 97 3.92 21.65 -30.37
C ARG A 97 3.69 21.06 -31.77
N MET A 98 3.88 19.75 -31.94
CA MET A 98 3.67 19.08 -33.23
C MET A 98 2.19 18.95 -33.56
N GLN A 99 1.87 18.83 -34.86
CA GLN A 99 0.53 18.46 -35.31
C GLN A 99 0.18 17.03 -34.84
N ALA A 100 -1.11 16.75 -34.65
CA ALA A 100 -1.57 15.54 -33.97
C ALA A 100 -0.96 14.23 -34.52
N GLU A 101 -1.05 14.01 -35.83
CA GLU A 101 -0.52 12.80 -36.49
C GLU A 101 1.00 12.72 -36.34
N GLY A 102 1.69 13.84 -36.54
CA GLY A 102 3.14 13.93 -36.40
C GLY A 102 3.61 13.68 -34.97
N MET A 103 2.87 14.20 -33.98
CA MET A 103 3.15 13.98 -32.56
C MET A 103 3.03 12.51 -32.20
N LEU A 104 1.95 11.84 -32.62
CA LEU A 104 1.75 10.42 -32.31
C LEU A 104 2.88 9.56 -32.91
N GLN A 105 3.19 9.78 -34.19
CA GLN A 105 4.27 9.06 -34.85
C GLN A 105 5.62 9.32 -34.18
N HIS A 106 5.92 10.57 -33.85
CA HIS A 106 7.19 10.95 -33.21
C HIS A 106 7.33 10.36 -31.81
N VAL A 107 6.25 10.38 -31.01
CA VAL A 107 6.26 9.79 -29.66
C VAL A 107 6.44 8.27 -29.73
N GLN A 108 5.70 7.59 -30.60
CA GLN A 108 5.76 6.13 -30.77
C GLN A 108 7.12 5.64 -31.29
N THR A 109 7.69 6.33 -32.27
CA THR A 109 8.87 5.84 -33.01
C THR A 109 10.19 6.42 -32.52
N LYS A 110 10.19 7.51 -31.74
CA LYS A 110 11.42 8.17 -31.28
C LYS A 110 11.43 8.42 -29.78
N VAL A 111 10.45 9.13 -29.24
CA VAL A 111 10.45 9.52 -27.80
C VAL A 111 10.38 8.30 -26.88
N PHE A 112 9.44 7.39 -27.13
CA PHE A 112 9.26 6.21 -26.29
C PHE A 112 10.42 5.20 -26.43
N PRO A 113 10.93 4.89 -27.64
CA PRO A 113 12.17 4.14 -27.79
C PRO A 113 13.38 4.75 -27.08
N PHE A 114 13.55 6.07 -27.12
CA PHE A 114 14.59 6.77 -26.35
C PHE A 114 14.41 6.58 -24.84
N LEU A 115 13.17 6.64 -24.35
CA LEU A 115 12.86 6.43 -22.94
C LEU A 115 13.26 5.03 -22.46
N LYS A 116 13.06 4.01 -23.30
CA LYS A 116 13.41 2.61 -23.01
C LYS A 116 14.91 2.35 -22.95
N ASP A 117 15.71 3.27 -23.46
CA ASP A 117 17.19 3.21 -23.51
C ASP A 117 17.84 4.24 -22.56
N LEU A 118 17.03 4.97 -21.79
CA LEU A 118 17.47 5.96 -20.81
C LEU A 118 18.29 5.28 -19.68
N ASN A 119 19.29 5.98 -19.14
CA ASN A 119 20.19 5.53 -18.05
C ASN A 119 21.17 4.36 -18.39
N GLY A 120 21.26 3.95 -19.66
CA GLY A 120 22.19 2.90 -20.09
C GLY A 120 21.71 1.48 -19.81
N THR A 121 22.31 0.50 -20.47
CA THR A 121 21.82 -0.90 -20.52
C THR A 121 21.79 -1.64 -19.18
N GLU A 122 22.51 -1.15 -18.18
CA GLU A 122 22.68 -1.80 -16.87
C GLU A 122 21.64 -1.36 -15.83
N SER A 123 20.79 -0.37 -16.11
CA SER A 123 19.80 0.10 -15.11
C SER A 123 18.57 -0.82 -15.08
N ASN A 124 18.04 -1.10 -13.88
CA ASN A 124 16.81 -1.89 -13.69
C ASN A 124 15.63 -1.29 -14.47
N PHE A 125 15.53 0.04 -14.50
CA PHE A 125 14.51 0.75 -15.27
C PHE A 125 14.59 0.39 -16.76
N THR A 126 15.77 0.49 -17.38
CA THR A 126 16.00 0.15 -18.79
C THR A 126 15.66 -1.32 -19.07
N HIS A 127 16.06 -2.21 -18.17
CA HIS A 127 15.79 -3.64 -18.28
C HIS A 127 14.27 -3.93 -18.37
N HIS A 128 13.48 -3.40 -17.44
CA HIS A 128 12.04 -3.65 -17.39
C HIS A 128 11.24 -2.86 -18.43
N MET A 129 11.77 -1.74 -18.92
CA MET A 129 11.17 -0.96 -20.00
C MET A 129 11.43 -1.57 -21.38
N LYS A 130 12.38 -2.49 -21.55
CA LYS A 130 12.75 -3.08 -22.86
C LYS A 130 11.56 -3.65 -23.65
N ASN A 131 10.61 -4.28 -22.95
CA ASN A 131 9.42 -4.87 -23.57
C ASN A 131 8.15 -4.00 -23.43
N ALA A 132 8.28 -2.81 -22.84
CA ALA A 132 7.17 -1.85 -22.76
C ALA A 132 6.76 -1.40 -24.16
N VAL A 133 5.46 -1.15 -24.33
CA VAL A 133 4.84 -0.72 -25.59
C VAL A 133 3.99 0.52 -25.35
N PHE A 134 4.11 1.48 -26.27
CA PHE A 134 3.26 2.66 -26.30
C PHE A 134 2.09 2.40 -27.25
N ILE A 135 0.87 2.37 -26.73
CA ILE A 135 -0.31 1.86 -27.45
C ILE A 135 -1.47 2.84 -27.54
N ILE A 136 -1.21 4.15 -27.42
CA ILE A 136 -2.24 5.16 -27.67
C ILE A 136 -2.68 5.08 -29.15
N PRO A 137 -3.96 4.76 -29.43
CA PRO A 137 -4.39 4.40 -30.79
C PRO A 137 -4.72 5.61 -31.67
N LYS A 138 -5.01 6.78 -31.08
CA LYS A 138 -5.55 7.95 -31.80
C LYS A 138 -4.71 9.19 -31.55
N PRO A 139 -4.37 9.97 -32.59
CA PRO A 139 -3.66 11.24 -32.45
C PRO A 139 -4.36 12.24 -31.50
N ALA A 140 -5.69 12.37 -31.62
CA ALA A 140 -6.47 13.27 -30.79
C ALA A 140 -6.37 12.92 -29.29
N LEU A 141 -6.39 11.63 -28.94
CA LEU A 141 -6.24 11.19 -27.55
C LEU A 141 -4.88 11.61 -26.98
N LEU A 142 -3.79 11.45 -27.75
CA LEU A 142 -2.47 11.87 -27.30
C LEU A 142 -2.42 13.39 -27.06
N VAL A 143 -2.94 14.18 -27.99
CA VAL A 143 -2.97 15.65 -27.85
C VAL A 143 -3.74 16.08 -26.61
N GLU A 144 -4.92 15.50 -26.38
CA GLU A 144 -5.73 15.79 -25.21
C GLU A 144 -5.05 15.36 -23.90
N ALA A 145 -4.39 14.20 -23.88
CA ALA A 145 -3.65 13.71 -22.74
C ALA A 145 -2.46 14.62 -22.39
N VAL A 146 -1.67 15.00 -23.40
CA VAL A 146 -0.54 15.93 -23.26
C VAL A 146 -1.01 17.27 -22.69
N LYS A 147 -2.08 17.84 -23.25
CA LYS A 147 -2.66 19.08 -22.72
C LYS A 147 -3.12 18.93 -21.27
N THR A 148 -3.81 17.85 -20.95
CA THR A 148 -4.31 17.63 -19.58
C THR A 148 -3.17 17.45 -18.57
N ILE A 149 -2.08 16.80 -18.98
CA ILE A 149 -0.89 16.63 -18.14
C ILE A 149 -0.17 17.96 -17.94
N ASP A 150 -0.06 18.82 -18.96
CA ASP A 150 0.46 20.18 -18.79
C ASP A 150 -0.41 20.97 -17.79
N ASP A 151 -1.75 20.97 -17.95
CA ASP A 151 -2.66 21.62 -17.00
C ASP A 151 -2.45 21.12 -15.57
N ILE A 152 -2.28 19.79 -15.39
CA ILE A 152 -1.99 19.19 -14.08
C ILE A 152 -0.70 19.76 -13.50
N PHE A 153 0.38 19.79 -14.28
CA PHE A 153 1.68 20.31 -13.82
C PHE A 153 1.63 21.81 -13.48
N GLU A 154 0.87 22.61 -14.24
CA GLU A 154 0.67 24.03 -13.95
C GLU A 154 -0.06 24.23 -12.61
N ILE A 155 -1.11 23.45 -12.34
CA ILE A 155 -1.82 23.50 -11.06
C ILE A 155 -0.89 23.07 -9.92
N MET A 156 -0.06 22.04 -10.14
CA MET A 156 0.92 21.58 -9.16
C MET A 156 1.97 22.65 -8.84
N GLU A 157 2.44 23.39 -9.85
CA GLU A 157 3.39 24.47 -9.67
C GLU A 157 2.78 25.63 -8.88
N LYS A 158 1.55 26.01 -9.23
CA LYS A 158 0.78 27.02 -8.49
C LYS A 158 0.58 26.60 -7.02
N ASP A 159 0.15 25.37 -6.77
CA ASP A 159 -0.01 24.83 -5.42
C ASP A 159 1.32 24.82 -4.64
N SER A 160 2.43 24.50 -5.31
CA SER A 160 3.76 24.53 -4.69
C SER A 160 4.15 25.93 -4.23
N GLN A 161 3.90 26.94 -5.08
CA GLN A 161 4.22 28.34 -4.78
C GLN A 161 3.30 28.92 -3.70
N GLU A 162 1.99 28.64 -3.75
CA GLU A 162 0.99 29.22 -2.84
C GLU A 162 1.00 28.56 -1.46
N LYS A 163 1.16 27.23 -1.38
CA LYS A 163 1.06 26.46 -0.13
C LYS A 163 2.42 26.13 0.47
N GLY A 164 3.52 26.45 -0.22
CA GLY A 164 4.88 26.17 0.22
C GLY A 164 5.25 24.67 0.26
N GLN A 165 4.40 23.80 -0.29
CA GLN A 165 4.68 22.37 -0.41
C GLN A 165 5.68 22.15 -1.56
N ALA A 166 6.66 21.27 -1.39
CA ALA A 166 7.62 20.95 -2.45
C ALA A 166 6.91 20.33 -3.66
N PHE A 167 7.20 20.83 -4.86
CA PHE A 167 6.60 20.34 -6.12
C PHE A 167 6.71 18.81 -6.30
N GLN A 168 7.83 18.23 -5.87
CA GLN A 168 8.06 16.78 -5.96
C GLN A 168 7.10 15.98 -5.07
N ASP A 169 6.78 16.48 -3.87
CA ASP A 169 5.78 15.87 -2.98
C ASP A 169 4.41 15.91 -3.64
N ILE A 170 4.09 17.05 -4.27
CA ILE A 170 2.82 17.21 -4.97
C ILE A 170 2.71 16.22 -6.13
N GLN A 171 3.78 16.06 -6.88
CA GLN A 171 3.86 15.15 -8.00
C GLN A 171 3.70 13.68 -7.59
N GLY A 172 4.33 13.31 -6.48
CA GLY A 172 4.19 11.98 -5.89
C GLY A 172 2.75 11.67 -5.49
N ASP A 173 2.11 12.60 -4.78
CA ASP A 173 0.71 12.48 -4.36
C ASP A 173 -0.25 12.39 -5.57
N VAL A 174 -0.03 13.17 -6.64
CA VAL A 174 -0.80 13.07 -7.90
C VAL A 174 -0.65 11.70 -8.52
N TYR A 175 0.56 11.14 -8.52
CA TYR A 175 0.82 9.81 -9.05
C TYR A 175 0.13 8.72 -8.21
N GLU A 176 0.19 8.81 -6.89
CA GLU A 176 -0.52 7.89 -6.00
C GLU A 176 -2.05 8.00 -6.17
N MET A 177 -2.58 9.21 -6.41
CA MET A 177 -4.00 9.39 -6.72
C MET A 177 -4.38 8.69 -8.04
N LEU A 178 -3.58 8.83 -9.09
CA LEU A 178 -3.81 8.13 -10.36
C LEU A 178 -3.79 6.62 -10.19
N LEU A 179 -2.85 6.10 -9.40
CA LEU A 179 -2.79 4.68 -9.08
C LEU A 179 -4.02 4.21 -8.27
N SER A 180 -4.58 5.09 -7.44
CA SER A 180 -5.81 4.81 -6.69
C SER A 180 -7.05 4.75 -7.60
N GLU A 181 -7.07 5.40 -8.77
CA GLU A 181 -8.18 5.26 -9.74
C GLU A 181 -8.23 3.87 -10.40
N ILE A 182 -7.11 3.12 -10.40
CA ILE A 182 -7.15 1.70 -10.77
C ILE A 182 -8.01 0.90 -9.77
N ALA A 183 -8.02 1.32 -8.49
CA ALA A 183 -8.75 0.66 -7.42
C ALA A 183 -10.25 0.56 -7.72
N THR A 184 -10.81 1.70 -8.09
CA THR A 184 -12.23 1.92 -8.32
C THR A 184 -12.72 1.23 -9.59
N ALA A 185 -11.81 0.94 -10.54
CA ALA A 185 -12.14 0.25 -11.78
C ALA A 185 -12.37 -1.27 -11.65
N GLY A 186 -12.14 -1.86 -10.46
CA GLY A 186 -12.74 -3.13 -10.01
C GLY A 186 -12.41 -4.40 -10.80
N LYS A 187 -11.41 -4.42 -11.69
CA LYS A 187 -11.31 -5.48 -12.72
C LYS A 187 -10.16 -6.48 -12.69
N ASN A 188 -9.14 -6.39 -11.83
CA ASN A 188 -7.97 -7.27 -12.01
C ASN A 188 -7.39 -7.99 -10.78
N GLY A 189 -8.09 -8.10 -9.64
CA GLY A 189 -7.66 -8.99 -8.54
C GLY A 189 -6.26 -8.73 -7.96
N GLN A 190 -5.63 -7.62 -8.31
CA GLN A 190 -4.32 -7.20 -7.83
C GLN A 190 -4.55 -6.32 -6.60
N PHE A 191 -4.13 -6.84 -5.44
CA PHE A 191 -4.37 -6.23 -4.15
C PHE A 191 -3.43 -5.04 -3.94
N ARG A 192 -4.00 -3.85 -3.76
CA ARG A 192 -3.26 -2.65 -3.36
C ARG A 192 -3.49 -2.43 -1.88
N THR A 193 -2.41 -2.11 -1.16
CA THR A 193 -2.50 -1.79 0.26
C THR A 193 -2.91 -0.32 0.42
N PRO A 194 -3.95 -0.01 1.20
CA PRO A 194 -4.34 1.36 1.49
C PRO A 194 -3.20 2.16 2.15
N ARG A 195 -3.13 3.46 1.86
CA ARG A 195 -1.96 4.27 2.22
C ARG A 195 -1.82 4.44 3.72
N HIS A 196 -2.92 4.66 4.43
CA HIS A 196 -2.96 4.77 5.88
C HIS A 196 -2.51 3.49 6.58
N ILE A 197 -2.80 2.31 6.00
CA ILE A 197 -2.29 1.02 6.51
C ILE A 197 -0.78 0.89 6.31
N ILE A 198 -0.25 1.33 5.16
CA ILE A 198 1.20 1.37 4.94
C ILE A 198 1.88 2.32 5.94
N LYS A 199 1.29 3.49 6.20
CA LYS A 199 1.81 4.46 7.18
C LYS A 199 1.81 3.86 8.59
N LEU A 200 0.71 3.21 8.99
CA LEU A 200 0.58 2.48 10.26
C LEU A 200 1.72 1.47 10.42
N MET A 201 1.93 0.61 9.43
CA MET A 201 2.99 -0.42 9.49
C MET A 201 4.39 0.20 9.55
N ALA A 202 4.64 1.31 8.84
CA ALA A 202 5.91 2.03 8.94
C ALA A 202 6.13 2.64 10.33
N ASP A 203 5.11 3.19 10.99
CA ASP A 203 5.19 3.71 12.36
C ASP A 203 5.31 2.62 13.44
N LEU A 204 4.79 1.42 13.18
CA LEU A 204 5.00 0.25 14.04
C LEU A 204 6.44 -0.27 13.96
N VAL A 205 7.01 -0.33 12.75
CA VAL A 205 8.36 -0.86 12.50
C VAL A 205 9.47 0.16 12.81
N GLN A 206 9.19 1.45 12.57
CA GLN A 206 10.14 2.56 12.71
C GLN A 206 11.45 2.37 11.92
N PRO A 207 11.40 2.24 10.57
CA PRO A 207 12.60 2.05 9.76
C PRO A 207 13.59 3.20 9.95
N GLN A 208 14.89 2.86 9.98
CA GLN A 208 15.98 3.80 10.22
C GLN A 208 16.90 3.90 9.00
N MET A 209 17.63 5.00 8.95
CA MET A 209 18.65 5.23 7.95
C MET A 209 19.73 4.14 7.99
N GLY A 210 20.03 3.53 6.84
CA GLY A 210 21.03 2.46 6.72
C GLY A 210 20.48 1.04 6.89
N HIS A 211 19.21 0.87 7.27
CA HIS A 211 18.56 -0.45 7.21
C HIS A 211 18.34 -0.87 5.76
N ARG A 212 18.64 -2.14 5.44
CA ARG A 212 18.18 -2.75 4.18
C ARG A 212 16.73 -3.18 4.35
N ILE A 213 15.84 -2.60 3.55
CA ILE A 213 14.39 -2.74 3.63
C ILE A 213 13.92 -3.46 2.36
N ALA A 214 13.16 -4.54 2.53
CA ALA A 214 12.58 -5.28 1.42
C ALA A 214 11.06 -5.37 1.45
N ASP A 215 10.49 -5.51 0.25
CA ASP A 215 9.13 -5.99 0.02
C ASP A 215 9.16 -7.09 -1.06
N PRO A 216 8.98 -8.39 -0.70
CA PRO A 216 9.06 -9.51 -1.64
C PRO A 216 7.84 -9.69 -2.53
N ALA A 217 6.81 -8.83 -2.38
CA ALA A 217 5.60 -8.79 -3.21
C ALA A 217 5.17 -7.32 -3.37
N CYS A 218 6.05 -6.50 -3.94
CA CYS A 218 6.00 -5.05 -3.76
C CYS A 218 4.88 -4.34 -4.52
N GLY A 219 4.31 -4.99 -5.53
CA GLY A 219 3.42 -4.35 -6.48
C GLY A 219 4.03 -3.06 -7.00
N SER A 220 3.27 -1.99 -6.90
CA SER A 220 3.68 -0.61 -7.19
C SER A 220 4.68 0.05 -6.22
N GLY A 221 5.32 -0.69 -5.31
CA GLY A 221 6.35 -0.16 -4.40
C GLY A 221 5.82 0.64 -3.20
N GLY A 222 4.57 0.42 -2.79
CA GLY A 222 3.90 1.24 -1.76
C GLY A 222 4.59 1.21 -0.40
N PHE A 223 5.02 0.04 0.08
CA PHE A 223 5.74 -0.09 1.37
C PHE A 223 7.14 0.49 1.33
N LEU A 224 7.86 0.33 0.21
CA LEU A 224 9.18 0.93 0.02
C LEU A 224 9.11 2.45 0.09
N LEU A 225 8.12 3.04 -0.59
CA LEU A 225 7.85 4.47 -0.50
C LEU A 225 7.44 4.89 0.91
N GLY A 226 6.60 4.11 1.59
CA GLY A 226 6.19 4.38 2.97
C GLY A 226 7.38 4.39 3.94
N ALA A 227 8.31 3.44 3.77
CA ALA A 227 9.55 3.38 4.55
C ALA A 227 10.45 4.59 4.28
N TYR A 228 10.62 4.94 3.00
CA TYR A 228 11.35 6.12 2.57
C TYR A 228 10.80 7.38 3.24
N GLN A 229 9.50 7.65 3.09
CA GLN A 229 8.85 8.83 3.65
C GLN A 229 8.96 8.87 5.17
N TYR A 230 8.85 7.73 5.85
CA TYR A 230 9.07 7.66 7.30
C TYR A 230 10.49 8.10 7.68
N ILE A 231 11.52 7.53 7.05
CA ILE A 231 12.92 7.86 7.34
C ILE A 231 13.18 9.35 7.07
N VAL A 232 12.76 9.86 5.91
CA VAL A 232 12.92 11.29 5.55
C VAL A 232 12.23 12.18 6.57
N THR A 233 11.03 11.82 7.01
CA THR A 233 10.28 12.58 8.02
C THR A 233 11.00 12.61 9.36
N GLN A 234 11.49 11.47 9.84
CA GLN A 234 12.25 11.40 11.08
C GLN A 234 13.55 12.21 11.01
N LEU A 235 14.23 12.21 9.86
CA LEU A 235 15.42 13.04 9.65
C LEU A 235 15.09 14.54 9.64
N ALA A 236 13.99 14.95 9.00
CA ALA A 236 13.53 16.33 9.00
C ALA A 236 13.17 16.82 10.41
N ILE A 237 12.45 16.00 11.19
CA ILE A 237 12.13 16.29 12.59
C ILE A 237 13.42 16.44 13.41
N LYS A 238 14.38 15.52 13.28
CA LYS A 238 15.68 15.59 13.97
C LYS A 238 16.50 16.81 13.56
N ALA A 239 16.38 17.26 12.31
CA ALA A 239 17.03 18.47 11.81
C ALA A 239 16.35 19.77 12.27
N GLY A 240 15.23 19.68 13.00
CA GLY A 240 14.53 20.83 13.56
C GLY A 240 13.51 21.48 12.62
N THR A 241 13.09 20.79 11.56
CA THR A 241 11.98 21.26 10.70
C THR A 241 10.71 21.42 11.53
N LYS A 242 10.17 22.64 11.56
CA LYS A 242 8.92 22.99 12.27
C LYS A 242 7.76 23.10 11.28
N GLY A 243 6.53 22.99 11.80
CA GLY A 243 5.32 23.21 10.99
C GLY A 243 4.92 22.02 10.11
N LEU A 244 5.46 20.83 10.36
CA LEU A 244 4.96 19.60 9.73
C LEU A 244 3.57 19.30 10.29
N THR A 245 2.55 19.37 9.43
CA THR A 245 1.17 19.09 9.82
C THR A 245 0.84 17.61 9.57
N PRO A 246 0.08 16.97 10.48
CA PRO A 246 -0.52 15.67 10.19
C PRO A 246 -1.40 15.73 8.95
N ASP A 247 -1.50 14.61 8.26
CA ASP A 247 -2.47 14.42 7.19
C ASP A 247 -3.86 14.03 7.72
N GLU A 248 -4.78 13.74 6.80
CA GLU A 248 -6.15 13.30 7.09
C GLU A 248 -6.24 11.99 7.90
N ASP A 249 -5.16 11.23 7.99
CA ASP A 249 -5.06 9.97 8.74
C ASP A 249 -4.31 10.15 10.07
N GLY A 250 -3.90 11.39 10.38
CA GLY A 250 -3.16 11.73 11.59
C GLY A 250 -1.65 11.50 11.50
N PHE A 251 -1.13 11.11 10.33
CA PHE A 251 0.30 10.87 10.15
C PHE A 251 1.04 12.12 9.71
N VAL A 252 2.20 12.37 10.30
CA VAL A 252 3.14 13.37 9.80
C VAL A 252 4.03 12.70 8.75
N ARG A 253 4.03 13.23 7.52
CA ARG A 253 4.89 12.79 6.42
C ARG A 253 5.43 13.97 5.63
N THR A 254 6.67 13.86 5.19
CA THR A 254 7.30 14.78 4.26
C THR A 254 8.19 14.02 3.28
N SER A 255 8.30 14.53 2.06
CA SER A 255 9.16 13.96 1.02
C SER A 255 10.34 14.90 0.69
N VAL A 256 10.60 15.88 1.56
CA VAL A 256 11.67 16.88 1.42
C VAL A 256 13.04 16.18 1.43
N ALA A 257 13.46 15.75 0.24
CA ALA A 257 14.82 15.39 -0.07
C ALA A 257 15.74 16.63 -0.09
N ALA A 258 15.17 17.84 -0.21
CA ALA A 258 15.94 19.08 -0.32
C ALA A 258 16.83 19.38 0.91
N SER A 259 16.52 18.79 2.07
CA SER A 259 17.35 18.91 3.28
C SER A 259 18.31 17.73 3.47
N LEU A 260 18.24 16.69 2.64
CA LEU A 260 19.15 15.55 2.70
C LEU A 260 20.44 15.85 1.94
N THR A 261 21.58 15.55 2.55
CA THR A 261 22.86 15.57 1.83
C THR A 261 22.83 14.54 0.70
N LYS A 262 23.56 14.78 -0.41
CA LYS A 262 23.72 13.81 -1.52
C LYS A 262 24.09 12.40 -1.02
N LYS A 263 24.89 12.31 0.05
CA LYS A 263 25.27 11.05 0.70
C LYS A 263 24.09 10.35 1.39
N ALA A 264 23.27 11.10 2.13
CA ALA A 264 22.08 10.54 2.78
C ALA A 264 21.07 10.05 1.73
N GLN A 265 20.88 10.81 0.65
CA GLN A 265 20.02 10.35 -0.44
C GLN A 265 20.54 9.05 -1.07
N ALA A 266 21.84 8.97 -1.37
CA ALA A 266 22.45 7.76 -1.95
C ALA A 266 22.29 6.52 -1.06
N ILE A 267 22.55 6.64 0.25
CA ILE A 267 22.37 5.52 1.19
C ILE A 267 20.91 5.07 1.20
N LEU A 268 19.97 6.01 1.27
CA LEU A 268 18.55 5.69 1.34
C LEU A 268 18.04 5.06 0.04
N SER A 269 18.48 5.54 -1.13
CA SER A 269 18.16 4.93 -2.42
C SER A 269 18.71 3.51 -2.54
N SER A 270 19.91 3.24 -2.01
CA SER A 270 20.50 1.88 -2.00
C SER A 270 19.88 0.92 -0.97
N SER A 271 19.01 1.42 -0.09
CA SER A 271 18.45 0.67 1.03
C SER A 271 17.13 -0.04 0.71
N LEU A 272 16.44 0.34 -0.37
CA LEU A 272 15.09 -0.12 -0.68
C LEU A 272 15.10 -1.17 -1.80
N TRP A 273 14.53 -2.35 -1.52
CA TRP A 273 14.54 -3.50 -2.43
C TRP A 273 13.12 -4.06 -2.61
N GLY A 274 12.66 -4.21 -3.86
CA GLY A 274 11.33 -4.72 -4.17
C GLY A 274 11.37 -5.82 -5.21
N TYR A 275 10.44 -6.76 -5.08
CA TYR A 275 10.28 -7.85 -6.05
C TYR A 275 8.81 -8.05 -6.34
N ASP A 276 8.49 -8.25 -7.61
CA ASP A 276 7.15 -8.65 -8.04
C ASP A 276 7.21 -9.60 -9.24
N ILE A 277 6.17 -10.40 -9.44
CA ILE A 277 6.05 -11.34 -10.56
C ILE A 277 5.23 -10.76 -11.72
N ASP A 278 4.63 -9.57 -11.56
CA ASP A 278 3.97 -8.86 -12.65
C ASP A 278 4.91 -7.77 -13.17
N ALA A 279 5.34 -7.92 -14.43
CA ALA A 279 6.23 -6.96 -15.08
C ALA A 279 5.63 -5.54 -15.16
N THR A 280 4.31 -5.43 -15.25
CA THR A 280 3.58 -4.14 -15.20
C THR A 280 3.71 -3.52 -13.82
N MET A 281 3.58 -4.32 -12.75
CA MET A 281 3.76 -3.82 -11.38
C MET A 281 5.19 -3.40 -11.11
N VAL A 282 6.18 -4.16 -11.60
CA VAL A 282 7.59 -3.77 -11.54
C VAL A 282 7.80 -2.41 -12.21
N ARG A 283 7.28 -2.22 -13.43
CA ARG A 283 7.37 -0.92 -14.13
C ARG A 283 6.70 0.21 -13.35
N LEU A 284 5.47 0.00 -12.87
CA LEU A 284 4.75 1.01 -12.08
C LEU A 284 5.47 1.31 -10.77
N GLY A 285 6.05 0.32 -10.10
CA GLY A 285 6.81 0.50 -8.86
C GLY A 285 8.10 1.28 -9.07
N LEU A 286 8.86 0.96 -10.12
CA LEU A 286 10.05 1.72 -10.50
C LEU A 286 9.69 3.18 -10.75
N MET A 287 8.69 3.42 -11.59
CA MET A 287 8.22 4.76 -11.89
C MET A 287 7.67 5.46 -10.64
N ASN A 288 7.00 4.76 -9.73
CA ASN A 288 6.51 5.33 -8.48
C ASN A 288 7.65 5.90 -7.63
N LEU A 289 8.67 5.08 -7.36
CA LEU A 289 9.82 5.51 -6.57
C LEU A 289 10.59 6.65 -7.26
N MET A 290 10.76 6.58 -8.59
CA MET A 290 11.35 7.67 -9.36
C MET A 290 10.53 8.95 -9.29
N MET A 291 9.20 8.85 -9.32
CA MET A 291 8.28 9.98 -9.15
C MET A 291 8.39 10.62 -7.76
N HIS A 292 8.84 9.87 -6.77
CA HIS A 292 9.12 10.38 -5.42
C HIS A 292 10.59 10.76 -5.17
N GLY A 293 11.42 10.75 -6.23
CA GLY A 293 12.80 11.24 -6.23
C GLY A 293 13.88 10.22 -5.89
N ILE A 294 13.56 8.94 -6.02
CA ILE A 294 14.53 7.85 -5.96
C ILE A 294 15.01 7.60 -7.39
N ASP A 295 16.18 8.10 -7.74
CA ASP A 295 16.68 8.11 -9.13
C ASP A 295 16.92 6.69 -9.68
N GLU A 296 17.45 5.77 -8.87
CA GLU A 296 17.77 4.39 -9.24
C GLU A 296 17.15 3.38 -8.24
N PRO A 297 15.85 3.08 -8.35
CA PRO A 297 15.18 2.12 -7.46
C PRO A 297 15.55 0.67 -7.76
N HIS A 298 15.69 -0.15 -6.71
CA HIS A 298 15.94 -1.59 -6.83
C HIS A 298 14.63 -2.37 -6.77
N ILE A 299 13.81 -2.28 -7.82
CA ILE A 299 12.66 -3.17 -8.01
C ILE A 299 12.94 -4.08 -9.21
N ASP A 300 12.75 -5.38 -9.04
CA ASP A 300 13.04 -6.39 -10.06
C ASP A 300 11.88 -7.38 -10.25
N TYR A 301 11.83 -7.99 -11.43
CA TYR A 301 10.94 -9.10 -11.75
C TYR A 301 11.51 -10.39 -11.18
N LYS A 302 10.91 -10.92 -10.11
CA LYS A 302 11.42 -12.13 -9.47
C LYS A 302 10.32 -12.86 -8.70
N ASP A 303 10.20 -14.16 -8.91
CA ASP A 303 9.42 -15.02 -8.02
C ASP A 303 10.26 -15.35 -6.78
N THR A 304 9.94 -14.65 -5.67
CA THR A 304 10.66 -14.78 -4.40
C THR A 304 10.38 -16.08 -3.65
N LEU A 305 9.41 -16.88 -4.10
CA LEU A 305 9.12 -18.22 -3.58
C LEU A 305 9.77 -19.33 -4.42
N SER A 306 10.27 -19.01 -5.61
CA SER A 306 10.87 -19.98 -6.52
C SER A 306 12.27 -20.44 -6.11
N LYS A 307 12.71 -21.58 -6.66
CA LYS A 307 14.09 -22.10 -6.54
C LYS A 307 15.16 -21.15 -7.06
N SER A 308 14.80 -20.27 -7.99
CA SER A 308 15.75 -19.30 -8.57
C SER A 308 16.15 -18.20 -7.58
N TYR A 309 15.35 -17.98 -6.53
CA TYR A 309 15.56 -16.90 -5.58
C TYR A 309 16.41 -17.35 -4.38
N THR A 310 17.72 -17.12 -4.44
CA THR A 310 18.69 -17.68 -3.47
C THR A 310 19.08 -16.74 -2.33
N GLU A 311 18.61 -15.50 -2.33
CA GLU A 311 18.94 -14.52 -1.29
C GLU A 311 18.37 -14.93 0.08
N GLU A 312 19.16 -14.79 1.15
CA GLU A 312 18.80 -15.15 2.52
C GLU A 312 19.48 -14.26 3.54
N SER A 313 18.76 -13.90 4.61
CA SER A 313 19.33 -13.14 5.73
C SER A 313 20.01 -11.83 5.31
N GLU A 314 19.42 -11.11 4.36
CA GLU A 314 19.97 -9.88 3.77
C GLU A 314 19.31 -8.60 4.33
N TYR A 315 18.10 -8.72 4.88
CA TYR A 315 17.25 -7.56 5.19
C TYR A 315 17.09 -7.32 6.69
N ASP A 316 17.22 -6.05 7.08
CA ASP A 316 16.98 -5.59 8.44
C ASP A 316 15.48 -5.40 8.68
N ILE A 317 14.75 -5.00 7.64
CA ILE A 317 13.30 -4.80 7.67
C ILE A 317 12.64 -5.45 6.47
N VAL A 318 11.50 -6.10 6.70
CA VAL A 318 10.58 -6.50 5.63
C VAL A 318 9.18 -5.97 5.92
N MET A 319 8.62 -5.19 5.00
CA MET A 319 7.23 -4.73 5.08
C MET A 319 6.51 -5.17 3.82
N ALA A 320 5.42 -5.92 3.98
CA ALA A 320 4.79 -6.57 2.84
C ALA A 320 3.29 -6.78 3.02
N ASN A 321 2.58 -6.80 1.90
CA ASN A 321 1.22 -7.34 1.79
C ASN A 321 1.20 -8.41 0.68
N PRO A 322 1.63 -9.64 1.00
CA PRO A 322 1.65 -10.71 0.02
C PRO A 322 0.25 -11.10 -0.47
N PRO A 323 0.13 -11.82 -1.60
CA PRO A 323 -1.15 -12.33 -2.07
C PRO A 323 -1.89 -13.17 -1.01
N PHE A 324 -3.18 -12.86 -0.79
CA PHE A 324 -3.99 -13.52 0.24
C PHE A 324 -4.37 -14.98 -0.05
N THR A 325 -4.26 -15.40 -1.30
CA THR A 325 -4.52 -16.79 -1.70
C THR A 325 -3.76 -17.09 -2.98
N GLY A 326 -3.44 -18.36 -3.18
CA GLY A 326 -2.72 -18.84 -4.33
C GLY A 326 -2.15 -20.23 -4.08
N SER A 327 -1.75 -20.88 -5.16
CA SER A 327 -0.97 -22.11 -5.08
C SER A 327 0.18 -22.03 -6.07
N ILE A 328 1.38 -22.37 -5.61
CA ILE A 328 2.57 -22.49 -6.46
C ILE A 328 2.79 -23.97 -6.84
N ASP A 329 3.47 -24.22 -7.96
CA ASP A 329 3.93 -25.56 -8.30
C ASP A 329 4.94 -26.03 -7.26
N LYS A 330 4.67 -27.19 -6.65
CA LYS A 330 5.55 -27.81 -5.66
C LYS A 330 6.97 -28.04 -6.19
N GLY A 331 7.11 -28.28 -7.50
CA GLY A 331 8.40 -28.46 -8.16
C GLY A 331 9.25 -27.18 -8.21
N ASP A 332 8.64 -26.01 -8.10
CA ASP A 332 9.32 -24.71 -8.20
C ASP A 332 9.55 -24.05 -6.84
N ILE A 333 8.93 -24.54 -5.76
CA ILE A 333 9.14 -24.02 -4.40
C ILE A 333 10.63 -24.07 -4.03
N ASN A 334 11.11 -22.96 -3.50
CA ASN A 334 12.45 -22.82 -2.97
C ASN A 334 12.78 -23.90 -1.93
N GLU A 335 13.93 -24.56 -2.09
CA GLU A 335 14.32 -25.72 -1.27
C GLU A 335 14.59 -25.36 0.20
N ASN A 336 14.79 -24.08 0.52
CA ASN A 336 14.98 -23.61 1.88
C ASN A 336 13.66 -23.24 2.60
N LEU A 337 12.52 -23.29 1.91
CA LEU A 337 11.19 -23.26 2.51
C LEU A 337 10.80 -24.66 2.97
N ARG A 338 10.46 -24.82 4.24
CA ARG A 338 10.29 -26.10 4.92
C ARG A 338 8.83 -26.42 5.20
N LEU A 339 7.92 -25.47 5.06
CA LEU A 339 6.50 -25.74 5.20
C LEU A 339 6.03 -26.69 4.09
N GLY A 340 5.44 -27.82 4.49
CA GLY A 340 4.87 -28.81 3.56
C GLY A 340 3.54 -28.35 2.95
N THR A 341 3.54 -27.25 2.19
CA THR A 341 2.35 -26.64 1.58
C THR A 341 2.68 -26.01 0.23
N THR A 342 1.67 -25.82 -0.62
CA THR A 342 1.75 -25.01 -1.85
C THR A 342 1.07 -23.65 -1.69
N LYS A 343 0.47 -23.40 -0.52
CA LYS A 343 -0.29 -22.17 -0.20
C LYS A 343 0.63 -20.97 -0.10
N THR A 344 0.45 -20.00 -1.00
CA THR A 344 1.34 -18.83 -1.10
C THR A 344 1.28 -17.98 0.16
N GLU A 345 0.10 -17.84 0.79
CA GLU A 345 -0.08 -17.04 2.01
C GLU A 345 0.77 -17.54 3.19
N LEU A 346 1.11 -18.83 3.23
CA LEU A 346 2.00 -19.39 4.25
C LEU A 346 3.46 -19.31 3.83
N LEU A 347 3.75 -19.63 2.57
CA LEU A 347 5.11 -19.64 2.03
C LEU A 347 5.73 -18.24 2.03
N PHE A 348 4.94 -17.18 1.79
CA PHE A 348 5.44 -15.80 1.89
C PHE A 348 5.87 -15.44 3.30
N VAL A 349 5.12 -15.82 4.35
CA VAL A 349 5.52 -15.51 5.73
C VAL A 349 6.79 -16.27 6.11
N GLU A 350 6.91 -17.55 5.72
CA GLU A 350 8.15 -18.31 5.90
C GLU A 350 9.32 -17.68 5.13
N ASN A 351 9.09 -17.24 3.89
CA ASN A 351 10.09 -16.56 3.08
C ASN A 351 10.55 -15.24 3.70
N ILE A 352 9.63 -14.45 4.26
CA ILE A 352 9.96 -13.22 4.99
C ILE A 352 10.87 -13.54 6.18
N TYR A 353 10.56 -14.58 6.96
CA TYR A 353 11.46 -15.05 8.01
C TYR A 353 12.84 -15.48 7.46
N ARG A 354 12.90 -16.14 6.30
CA ARG A 354 14.14 -16.54 5.64
C ARG A 354 14.98 -15.34 5.21
N LEU A 355 14.33 -14.31 4.67
CA LEU A 355 14.92 -13.06 4.17
C LEU A 355 15.50 -12.16 5.27
N LEU A 356 14.89 -12.15 6.46
CA LEU A 356 15.35 -11.36 7.59
C LEU A 356 16.74 -11.82 8.08
N LYS A 357 17.60 -10.85 8.37
CA LYS A 357 18.78 -11.04 9.24
C LYS A 357 18.32 -11.41 10.65
N LYS A 358 19.22 -12.00 11.44
CA LYS A 358 19.00 -12.07 12.90
C LYS A 358 18.91 -10.65 13.46
N GLY A 359 17.93 -10.39 14.32
CA GLY A 359 17.57 -9.04 14.79
C GLY A 359 16.73 -8.23 13.79
N GLY A 360 16.53 -8.71 12.56
CA GLY A 360 15.66 -8.06 11.58
C GLY A 360 14.19 -8.19 11.94
N THR A 361 13.39 -7.20 11.56
CA THR A 361 11.96 -7.11 11.91
C THR A 361 11.08 -7.12 10.67
N ALA A 362 10.02 -7.93 10.69
CA ALA A 362 8.99 -7.93 9.66
C ALA A 362 7.66 -7.41 10.18
N CYS A 363 6.95 -6.69 9.32
CA CYS A 363 5.56 -6.31 9.50
C CYS A 363 4.81 -6.75 8.23
N VAL A 364 3.97 -7.76 8.34
CA VAL A 364 3.34 -8.42 7.19
C VAL A 364 1.84 -8.53 7.35
N ILE A 365 1.11 -8.24 6.28
CA ILE A 365 -0.33 -8.45 6.22
C ILE A 365 -0.62 -9.87 5.77
N VAL A 366 -1.51 -10.57 6.48
CA VAL A 366 -1.93 -11.94 6.17
C VAL A 366 -3.46 -12.05 6.22
N PRO A 367 -4.08 -12.97 5.47
CA PRO A 367 -5.49 -13.31 5.70
C PRO A 367 -5.63 -13.96 7.09
N GLN A 368 -6.74 -13.69 7.80
CA GLN A 368 -6.92 -14.20 9.17
C GLN A 368 -6.86 -15.73 9.28
N GLY A 369 -7.15 -16.46 8.19
CA GLY A 369 -6.98 -17.92 8.16
C GLY A 369 -5.57 -18.40 8.52
N VAL A 370 -4.54 -17.56 8.33
CA VAL A 370 -3.17 -17.85 8.79
C VAL A 370 -3.11 -17.96 10.33
N LEU A 371 -3.94 -17.22 11.05
CA LEU A 371 -3.96 -17.16 12.52
C LEU A 371 -4.54 -18.42 13.17
N PHE A 372 -5.53 -19.07 12.55
CA PHE A 372 -6.28 -20.18 13.17
C PHE A 372 -6.42 -21.44 12.32
N GLY A 373 -5.95 -21.42 11.07
CA GLY A 373 -6.06 -22.58 10.17
C GLY A 373 -5.55 -23.87 10.83
N SER A 374 -6.34 -24.94 10.77
CA SER A 374 -6.08 -26.20 11.49
C SER A 374 -5.13 -27.14 10.76
N GLY A 375 -4.83 -26.88 9.47
CA GLY A 375 -3.90 -27.69 8.68
C GLY A 375 -2.47 -27.68 9.25
N GLY A 376 -1.74 -28.79 9.09
CA GLY A 376 -0.41 -28.95 9.68
C GLY A 376 0.56 -27.80 9.35
N ALA A 377 0.61 -27.36 8.09
CA ALA A 377 1.46 -26.25 7.66
C ALA A 377 1.10 -24.90 8.31
N PHE A 378 -0.19 -24.64 8.57
CA PHE A 378 -0.64 -23.44 9.28
C PHE A 378 -0.12 -23.43 10.72
N LYS A 379 -0.29 -24.55 11.43
CA LYS A 379 0.22 -24.69 12.81
C LYS A 379 1.74 -24.59 12.84
N SER A 380 2.44 -25.25 11.91
CA SER A 380 3.91 -25.19 11.81
C SER A 380 4.44 -23.78 11.52
N LEU A 381 3.73 -22.97 10.73
CA LEU A 381 4.10 -21.57 10.53
C LEU A 381 3.95 -20.77 11.83
N ARG A 382 2.84 -20.92 12.57
CA ARG A 382 2.63 -20.19 13.84
C ARG A 382 3.63 -20.62 14.91
N GLN A 383 3.96 -21.91 14.97
CA GLN A 383 5.06 -22.45 15.79
C GLN A 383 6.40 -21.81 15.40
N LEU A 384 6.71 -21.73 14.11
CA LEU A 384 7.93 -21.07 13.64
C LEU A 384 8.02 -19.62 14.14
N LEU A 385 6.92 -18.86 14.04
CA LEU A 385 6.88 -17.47 14.51
C LEU A 385 7.07 -17.37 16.03
N VAL A 386 6.40 -18.20 16.83
CA VAL A 386 6.48 -18.15 18.29
C VAL A 386 7.82 -18.66 18.82
N GLU A 387 8.36 -19.73 18.24
CA GLU A 387 9.59 -20.37 18.71
C GLU A 387 10.85 -19.67 18.20
N ARG A 388 10.87 -19.23 16.93
CA ARG A 388 12.08 -18.68 16.29
C ARG A 388 12.11 -17.17 16.17
N CYS A 389 10.96 -16.53 16.29
CA CYS A 389 10.85 -15.07 16.29
C CYS A 389 10.33 -14.59 17.64
N ASP A 390 10.63 -13.33 17.94
CA ASP A 390 9.87 -12.55 18.91
C ASP A 390 8.64 -12.00 18.17
N LEU A 391 7.51 -12.71 18.26
CA LEU A 391 6.23 -12.29 17.70
C LEU A 391 5.65 -11.20 18.60
N LYS A 392 5.94 -9.95 18.25
CA LYS A 392 5.63 -8.78 19.09
C LYS A 392 4.15 -8.46 19.12
N ALA A 393 3.46 -8.57 17.98
CA ALA A 393 2.06 -8.22 17.88
C ALA A 393 1.29 -8.96 16.77
N VAL A 394 0.00 -9.14 17.03
CA VAL A 394 -1.02 -9.56 16.07
C VAL A 394 -2.15 -8.53 16.13
N ILE A 395 -2.34 -7.78 15.04
CA ILE A 395 -3.36 -6.74 14.93
C ILE A 395 -4.41 -7.21 13.93
N THR A 396 -5.63 -7.52 14.37
CA THR A 396 -6.71 -7.92 13.45
C THR A 396 -7.30 -6.69 12.77
N LEU A 397 -7.55 -6.78 11.47
CA LEU A 397 -8.15 -5.74 10.65
C LEU A 397 -9.57 -6.16 10.22
N PRO A 398 -10.57 -5.25 10.26
CA PRO A 398 -11.94 -5.59 9.93
C PRO A 398 -12.11 -5.92 8.43
N SER A 399 -13.11 -6.74 8.11
CA SER A 399 -13.46 -7.02 6.72
C SER A 399 -13.87 -5.71 6.03
N GLY A 400 -13.21 -5.39 4.91
CA GLY A 400 -13.48 -4.15 4.18
C GLY A 400 -12.30 -3.17 4.13
N VAL A 401 -11.28 -3.34 4.98
CA VAL A 401 -10.03 -2.54 4.92
C VAL A 401 -9.33 -2.66 3.56
N PHE A 402 -9.56 -3.73 2.81
CA PHE A 402 -8.99 -3.91 1.47
C PHE A 402 -10.02 -3.84 0.35
N LYS A 403 -11.26 -3.42 0.62
CA LYS A 403 -12.24 -3.21 -0.46
C LYS A 403 -11.85 -2.01 -1.32
N PRO A 404 -12.20 -2.02 -2.63
CA PRO A 404 -12.93 -3.08 -3.33
C PRO A 404 -12.08 -4.29 -3.76
N TYR A 405 -10.77 -4.31 -3.47
CA TYR A 405 -9.86 -5.38 -3.91
C TYR A 405 -10.11 -6.73 -3.23
N ALA A 406 -10.33 -6.71 -1.93
CA ALA A 406 -10.54 -7.90 -1.10
C ALA A 406 -11.57 -7.63 0.00
N GLY A 407 -12.54 -8.53 0.12
CA GLY A 407 -13.51 -8.54 1.21
C GLY A 407 -13.11 -9.38 2.42
N VAL A 408 -11.98 -10.10 2.36
CA VAL A 408 -11.54 -10.99 3.45
C VAL A 408 -11.02 -10.19 4.65
N SER A 409 -11.28 -10.69 5.86
CA SER A 409 -10.64 -10.19 7.07
C SER A 409 -9.16 -10.54 7.07
N THR A 410 -8.34 -9.63 7.56
CA THR A 410 -6.87 -9.75 7.55
C THR A 410 -6.29 -9.44 8.92
N ALA A 411 -4.99 -9.63 9.07
CA ALA A 411 -4.25 -9.24 10.25
C ALA A 411 -2.84 -8.79 9.87
N ILE A 412 -2.26 -7.94 10.71
CA ILE A 412 -0.85 -7.56 10.65
C ILE A 412 -0.10 -8.42 11.67
N LEU A 413 0.94 -9.11 11.22
CA LEU A 413 1.92 -9.79 12.08
C LEU A 413 3.19 -8.96 12.15
N LEU A 414 3.63 -8.64 13.37
CA LEU A 414 4.87 -7.91 13.62
C LEU A 414 5.82 -8.80 14.43
N PHE A 415 6.96 -9.17 13.86
CA PHE A 415 7.90 -10.07 14.52
C PHE A 415 9.37 -9.74 14.21
N THR A 416 10.26 -10.04 15.15
CA THR A 416 11.71 -9.95 14.97
C THR A 416 12.35 -11.33 14.96
N LYS A 417 13.21 -11.61 13.98
CA LYS A 417 13.90 -12.89 13.89
C LYS A 417 14.98 -12.99 14.97
N VAL A 418 14.87 -13.99 15.84
CA VAL A 418 15.86 -14.25 16.90
C VAL A 418 16.76 -15.41 16.51
N TRP A 419 16.14 -16.53 16.12
CA TRP A 419 16.83 -17.75 15.73
C TRP A 419 16.82 -17.90 14.21
N GLY A 420 17.98 -18.20 13.62
CA GLY A 420 18.10 -18.60 12.22
C GLY A 420 17.70 -20.06 11.98
N PRO A 421 17.52 -20.48 10.72
CA PRO A 421 17.05 -21.84 10.39
C PRO A 421 17.95 -22.98 10.89
N LYS A 422 19.25 -22.71 11.04
CA LYS A 422 20.27 -23.67 11.50
C LYS A 422 20.60 -23.53 12.99
N ASP A 423 20.07 -22.52 13.66
CA ASP A 423 20.34 -22.31 15.08
C ASP A 423 19.59 -23.34 15.92
N LYS A 424 20.27 -23.79 16.98
CA LYS A 424 19.64 -24.57 18.06
C LYS A 424 18.81 -23.62 18.91
N VAL A 425 17.50 -23.83 18.94
CA VAL A 425 16.59 -23.10 19.82
C VAL A 425 16.78 -23.64 21.24
N THR A 426 17.38 -22.84 22.12
CA THR A 426 17.53 -23.20 23.55
C THR A 426 16.29 -22.84 24.35
N GLN A 427 15.62 -21.76 23.96
CA GLN A 427 14.34 -21.32 24.48
C GLN A 427 13.54 -20.66 23.34
N PRO A 428 12.20 -20.79 23.32
CA PRO A 428 11.35 -20.03 22.42
C PRO A 428 11.64 -18.53 22.50
N ALA A 429 11.63 -17.86 21.36
CA ALA A 429 11.96 -16.44 21.27
C ALA A 429 10.83 -15.51 21.72
N THR A 430 9.57 -15.92 21.56
CA THR A 430 8.41 -15.16 22.03
C THR A 430 8.12 -15.44 23.50
N GLU A 431 7.98 -14.39 24.31
CA GLU A 431 7.50 -14.53 25.70
C GLU A 431 6.03 -14.15 25.83
N HIS A 432 5.64 -13.02 25.23
CA HIS A 432 4.27 -12.52 25.20
C HIS A 432 3.98 -11.93 23.82
N VAL A 433 2.72 -12.02 23.39
CA VAL A 433 2.24 -11.42 22.15
C VAL A 433 1.20 -10.37 22.47
N TRP A 434 1.34 -9.17 21.90
CA TRP A 434 0.32 -8.12 22.01
C TRP A 434 -0.77 -8.31 20.97
N PHE A 435 -2.02 -8.42 21.40
CA PHE A 435 -3.18 -8.52 20.52
C PHE A 435 -3.93 -7.20 20.50
N TYR A 436 -4.36 -6.76 19.33
CA TYR A 436 -5.23 -5.59 19.15
C TYR A 436 -6.30 -5.88 18.11
N GLU A 437 -7.55 -5.55 18.41
CA GLU A 437 -8.67 -5.65 17.47
C GLU A 437 -9.04 -4.28 16.90
N MET A 438 -8.70 -4.05 15.63
CA MET A 438 -9.07 -2.81 14.93
C MET A 438 -10.58 -2.83 14.65
N ALA A 439 -11.28 -1.84 15.18
CA ALA A 439 -12.68 -1.59 14.90
C ALA A 439 -12.87 -0.80 13.60
N ALA A 440 -12.04 0.23 13.38
CA ALA A 440 -12.10 1.08 12.20
C ALA A 440 -10.73 1.62 11.79
N ASP A 441 -10.51 1.80 10.49
CA ASP A 441 -9.29 2.39 9.92
C ASP A 441 -9.47 3.84 9.46
N GLY A 442 -10.57 4.48 9.86
CA GLY A 442 -10.90 5.86 9.48
C GLY A 442 -11.64 5.99 8.14
N TYR A 443 -12.04 4.89 7.50
CA TYR A 443 -12.81 4.87 6.25
C TYR A 443 -14.02 3.92 6.36
N SER A 444 -15.03 4.13 5.52
CA SER A 444 -16.15 3.17 5.42
C SER A 444 -15.60 1.80 4.97
N LEU A 445 -16.21 0.71 5.43
CA LEU A 445 -15.81 -0.66 5.09
C LEU A 445 -16.59 -1.22 3.88
N ASP A 446 -17.14 -0.33 3.04
CA ASP A 446 -17.82 -0.63 1.78
C ASP A 446 -16.88 -0.46 0.58
N ASP A 447 -17.34 -0.73 -0.64
CA ASP A 447 -16.50 -0.64 -1.83
C ASP A 447 -16.09 0.80 -2.18
N LYS A 448 -16.80 1.79 -1.63
CA LYS A 448 -16.51 3.22 -1.87
C LYS A 448 -15.35 3.74 -1.03
N ARG A 449 -15.10 3.13 0.15
CA ARG A 449 -14.03 3.54 1.09
C ARG A 449 -14.01 5.05 1.31
N SER A 450 -15.15 5.62 1.67
CA SER A 450 -15.29 7.04 1.95
C SER A 450 -14.68 7.38 3.31
N LYS A 451 -13.84 8.42 3.35
CA LYS A 451 -13.23 8.93 4.58
C LYS A 451 -14.31 9.22 5.63
N GLN A 452 -14.09 8.74 6.84
CA GLN A 452 -14.94 9.01 8.01
C GLN A 452 -14.30 10.09 8.87
N GLU A 453 -15.08 10.63 9.81
CA GLU A 453 -14.56 11.57 10.80
C GLU A 453 -13.50 10.88 11.68
N GLY A 454 -12.39 11.59 11.92
CA GLY A 454 -11.26 11.07 12.70
C GLY A 454 -10.35 10.11 11.94
N PHE A 455 -9.57 9.34 12.70
CA PHE A 455 -8.51 8.45 12.18
C PHE A 455 -8.82 6.97 12.40
N GLY A 456 -10.02 6.63 12.87
CA GLY A 456 -10.30 5.31 13.45
C GLY A 456 -9.28 4.97 14.53
N ASP A 457 -8.74 3.76 14.47
CA ASP A 457 -7.80 3.22 15.45
C ASP A 457 -6.34 3.43 15.09
N LEU A 458 -6.05 4.07 13.95
CA LEU A 458 -4.69 4.13 13.39
C LEU A 458 -3.68 4.71 14.39
N GLN A 459 -4.01 5.84 15.01
CA GLN A 459 -3.13 6.51 15.98
C GLN A 459 -3.10 5.80 17.34
N ASP A 460 -4.24 5.23 17.75
CA ASP A 460 -4.36 4.48 19.01
C ASP A 460 -3.52 3.20 18.98
N ILE A 461 -3.52 2.46 17.87
CA ILE A 461 -2.69 1.27 17.69
C ILE A 461 -1.21 1.60 17.88
N ILE A 462 -0.74 2.71 17.31
CA ILE A 462 0.68 3.12 17.39
C ILE A 462 1.02 3.50 18.84
N ALA A 463 0.20 4.34 19.45
CA ALA A 463 0.42 4.80 20.82
C ALA A 463 0.39 3.62 21.81
N SER A 464 -0.64 2.79 21.73
CA SER A 464 -0.82 1.62 22.60
C SER A 464 0.26 0.57 22.37
N TYR A 465 0.64 0.30 21.11
CA TYR A 465 1.74 -0.62 20.82
C TYR A 465 3.04 -0.14 21.45
N HIS A 466 3.46 1.12 21.24
CA HIS A 466 4.73 1.61 21.78
C HIS A 466 4.72 1.83 23.30
N ALA A 467 3.54 1.95 23.92
CA ALA A 467 3.37 2.03 25.37
C ALA A 467 3.14 0.67 26.05
N ARG A 468 2.98 -0.42 25.28
CA ARG A 468 2.55 -1.73 25.79
C ARG A 468 3.47 -2.27 26.89
N ASN A 469 2.87 -2.92 27.87
CA ASN A 469 3.57 -3.53 29.01
C ASN A 469 2.93 -4.87 29.40
N PRO A 470 3.67 -6.00 29.29
CA PRO A 470 3.19 -7.33 29.70
C PRO A 470 2.68 -7.43 31.13
N ALA A 471 3.14 -6.55 32.05
CA ALA A 471 2.76 -6.59 33.45
C ALA A 471 1.43 -5.89 33.74
N THR A 472 0.96 -4.98 32.88
CA THR A 472 -0.25 -4.17 33.12
C THR A 472 -1.34 -4.44 32.10
N ASP A 473 -0.98 -4.83 30.88
CA ASP A 473 -1.92 -4.94 29.77
C ASP A 473 -2.53 -6.35 29.73
N THR A 474 -3.09 -6.80 30.86
CA THR A 474 -3.60 -8.16 31.04
C THR A 474 -5.13 -8.26 31.04
N ASP A 475 -5.83 -7.12 30.98
CA ASP A 475 -7.29 -7.07 30.95
C ASP A 475 -7.83 -7.65 29.62
N ARG A 476 -8.43 -8.83 29.70
CA ARG A 476 -8.96 -9.58 28.54
C ARG A 476 -10.28 -9.00 28.00
N THR A 477 -10.90 -8.07 28.71
CA THR A 477 -12.09 -7.34 28.25
C THR A 477 -11.74 -6.11 27.43
N ALA A 478 -10.50 -5.62 27.57
CA ALA A 478 -9.99 -4.47 26.85
C ALA A 478 -9.82 -4.75 25.34
N LYS A 479 -9.73 -3.67 24.57
CA LYS A 479 -9.51 -3.71 23.12
C LYS A 479 -8.18 -4.35 22.71
N CYS A 480 -7.19 -4.24 23.59
CA CYS A 480 -5.87 -4.81 23.40
C CYS A 480 -5.29 -5.32 24.71
N PHE A 481 -4.52 -6.40 24.63
CA PHE A 481 -3.90 -7.03 25.79
C PHE A 481 -2.72 -7.93 25.37
N MET A 482 -1.90 -8.29 26.35
CA MET A 482 -0.74 -9.16 26.20
C MET A 482 -1.11 -10.60 26.55
N VAL A 483 -0.80 -11.56 25.68
CA VAL A 483 -1.02 -13.00 25.94
C VAL A 483 0.33 -13.69 26.15
N PRO A 484 0.55 -14.38 27.28
CA PRO A 484 1.74 -15.20 27.50
C PRO A 484 1.85 -16.34 26.49
N ARG A 485 3.07 -16.67 26.05
CA ARG A 485 3.32 -17.80 25.13
C ARG A 485 2.69 -19.11 25.60
N ALA A 486 2.71 -19.39 26.91
CA ALA A 486 2.19 -20.64 27.44
C ALA A 486 0.70 -20.85 27.13
N GLU A 487 -0.10 -19.78 27.14
CA GLU A 487 -1.51 -19.83 26.74
C GLU A 487 -1.65 -20.07 25.24
N ILE A 488 -0.80 -19.43 24.43
CA ILE A 488 -0.76 -19.65 22.97
C ILE A 488 -0.43 -21.11 22.64
N GLU A 489 0.50 -21.72 23.36
CA GLU A 489 0.86 -23.14 23.20
C GLU A 489 -0.29 -24.07 23.60
N ALA A 490 -0.99 -23.75 24.70
CA ALA A 490 -2.16 -24.50 25.15
C ALA A 490 -3.29 -24.47 24.11
N GLU A 491 -3.49 -23.33 23.44
CA GLU A 491 -4.43 -23.15 22.34
C GLU A 491 -3.88 -23.61 20.98
N SER A 492 -2.90 -24.54 20.97
CA SER A 492 -2.34 -25.12 19.76
C SER A 492 -1.78 -24.09 18.76
N TYR A 493 -1.23 -23.00 19.30
CA TYR A 493 -0.69 -21.87 18.55
C TYR A 493 -1.74 -21.10 17.76
N ASP A 494 -3.02 -21.10 18.15
CA ASP A 494 -4.04 -20.21 17.55
C ASP A 494 -3.70 -18.74 17.90
N LEU A 495 -3.62 -17.88 16.89
CA LEU A 495 -3.29 -16.47 17.04
C LEU A 495 -4.52 -15.58 16.80
N SER A 496 -5.73 -16.07 17.05
CA SER A 496 -6.95 -15.27 16.99
C SER A 496 -7.17 -14.56 18.32
N LEU A 497 -7.34 -13.24 18.30
CA LEU A 497 -7.62 -12.46 19.52
C LEU A 497 -8.82 -13.00 20.29
N SER A 498 -9.88 -13.43 19.59
CA SER A 498 -11.11 -13.98 20.17
C SER A 498 -10.92 -15.25 21.00
N ARG A 499 -9.79 -15.96 20.89
CA ARG A 499 -9.47 -17.11 21.76
C ARG A 499 -9.12 -16.69 23.19
N TYR A 500 -8.64 -15.47 23.35
CA TYR A 500 -8.09 -14.94 24.59
C TYR A 500 -8.93 -13.81 25.18
N LYS A 501 -9.94 -13.34 24.44
CA LYS A 501 -10.82 -12.26 24.84
C LYS A 501 -11.89 -12.77 25.80
N GLU A 502 -12.18 -12.01 26.85
CA GLU A 502 -13.31 -12.25 27.73
C GLU A 502 -14.48 -11.35 27.30
N ASP A 503 -15.56 -11.97 26.83
CA ASP A 503 -16.77 -11.22 26.48
C ASP A 503 -17.55 -10.86 27.75
N VAL A 504 -17.68 -9.56 28.02
CA VAL A 504 -18.56 -9.06 29.08
C VAL A 504 -19.98 -9.04 28.54
N PHE A 505 -20.75 -10.09 28.82
CA PHE A 505 -22.19 -10.08 28.57
C PHE A 505 -22.87 -9.23 29.65
N GLU A 506 -23.29 -8.01 29.31
CA GLU A 506 -24.33 -7.35 30.08
C GLU A 506 -25.65 -8.11 29.84
N GLU A 507 -26.20 -8.69 30.91
CA GLU A 507 -27.51 -9.34 30.84
C GLU A 507 -28.55 -8.30 30.44
N VAL A 508 -29.00 -8.37 29.18
CA VAL A 508 -30.08 -7.51 28.70
C VAL A 508 -31.34 -7.97 29.41
N HIS A 509 -31.71 -7.24 30.46
CA HIS A 509 -32.99 -7.42 31.13
C HIS A 509 -34.10 -7.01 30.17
N TYR A 510 -34.74 -8.00 29.57
CA TYR A 510 -36.00 -7.80 28.87
C TYR A 510 -37.12 -7.73 29.90
N ASP A 511 -38.02 -6.75 29.73
CA ASP A 511 -39.29 -6.72 30.45
C ASP A 511 -40.02 -8.07 30.22
N ALA A 512 -40.70 -8.58 31.26
CA ALA A 512 -41.51 -9.77 31.10
C ALA A 512 -42.55 -9.56 29.97
N PRO A 513 -42.88 -10.57 29.15
CA PRO A 513 -43.82 -10.42 28.04
C PRO A 513 -45.14 -9.76 28.43
N GLY A 514 -45.64 -10.04 29.64
CA GLY A 514 -46.85 -9.39 30.18
C GLY A 514 -46.75 -7.87 30.31
N VAL A 515 -45.58 -7.34 30.70
CA VAL A 515 -45.30 -5.89 30.83
C VAL A 515 -45.22 -5.23 29.45
N ILE A 516 -44.61 -5.91 28.47
CA ILE A 516 -44.56 -5.42 27.08
C ILE A 516 -45.97 -5.37 26.49
N LEU A 517 -46.77 -6.42 26.70
CA LEU A 517 -48.15 -6.49 26.23
C LEU A 517 -49.05 -5.44 26.90
N GLU A 518 -48.83 -5.16 28.18
CA GLU A 518 -49.55 -4.10 28.89
C GLU A 518 -49.27 -2.72 28.32
N ARG A 519 -48.01 -2.41 28.03
CA ARG A 519 -47.62 -1.15 27.36
C ARG A 519 -48.20 -1.05 25.95
N LEU A 520 -48.28 -2.14 25.20
CA LEU A 520 -48.90 -2.17 23.86
C LEU A 520 -50.41 -1.94 23.95
N ILE A 521 -51.10 -2.60 24.88
CA ILE A 521 -52.54 -2.39 25.11
C ILE A 521 -52.79 -0.92 25.49
N GLN A 522 -52.00 -0.37 26.42
CA GLN A 522 -52.12 1.03 26.85
C GLN A 522 -51.84 2.01 25.70
N ALA A 523 -50.91 1.70 24.80
CA ALA A 523 -50.65 2.54 23.62
C ALA A 523 -51.82 2.54 22.62
N GLU A 524 -52.52 1.41 22.47
CA GLU A 524 -53.64 1.28 21.54
C GLU A 524 -54.95 1.88 22.07
N VAL A 525 -55.20 1.82 23.39
CA VAL A 525 -56.47 2.28 23.97
C VAL A 525 -56.37 3.48 24.91
N GLY A 526 -55.17 3.87 25.34
CA GLY A 526 -54.95 4.87 26.40
C GLY A 526 -55.16 4.31 27.81
N ASP A 527 -55.27 5.19 28.80
CA ASP A 527 -55.62 4.81 30.19
C ASP A 527 -57.11 4.48 30.28
N VAL A 528 -57.42 3.20 30.09
CA VAL A 528 -58.78 2.65 30.14
C VAL A 528 -58.87 1.63 31.28
N ASP A 529 -59.98 1.62 32.00
CA ASP A 529 -60.17 0.67 33.10
C ASP A 529 -60.37 -0.77 32.61
N GLU A 530 -60.10 -1.74 33.47
CA GLU A 530 -60.22 -3.17 33.13
C GLU A 530 -61.65 -3.59 32.75
N ALA A 531 -62.67 -2.88 33.25
CA ALA A 531 -64.06 -3.18 32.99
C ALA A 531 -64.49 -2.79 31.57
N GLU A 532 -63.88 -1.75 31.00
CA GLU A 532 -64.04 -1.35 29.60
C GLU A 532 -63.20 -2.21 28.66
N LEU A 533 -61.97 -2.56 29.02
CA LEU A 533 -61.14 -3.51 28.27
C LEU A 533 -61.82 -4.88 28.13
N ALA A 534 -62.55 -5.34 29.15
CA ALA A 534 -63.32 -6.59 29.11
C ALA A 534 -64.47 -6.59 28.10
N LYS A 535 -64.92 -5.41 27.63
CA LYS A 535 -65.98 -5.27 26.63
C LYS A 535 -65.45 -5.27 25.19
N VAL A 536 -64.13 -5.24 24.99
CA VAL A 536 -63.52 -5.33 23.66
C VAL A 536 -63.70 -6.76 23.14
N GLN A 537 -64.46 -6.91 22.05
CA GLN A 537 -64.85 -8.22 21.50
C GLN A 537 -64.14 -8.58 20.19
N SER A 538 -63.40 -7.66 19.57
CA SER A 538 -62.66 -7.90 18.32
C SER A 538 -61.53 -6.88 18.11
N GLY A 539 -60.59 -7.19 17.21
CA GLY A 539 -59.47 -6.31 16.86
C GLY A 539 -58.18 -6.58 17.65
N ILE A 540 -57.13 -5.81 17.35
CA ILE A 540 -55.76 -6.06 17.84
C ILE A 540 -55.64 -6.06 19.37
N VAL A 541 -56.41 -5.21 20.04
CA VAL A 541 -56.47 -5.12 21.51
C VAL A 541 -57.00 -6.42 22.12
N ARG A 542 -57.95 -7.09 21.46
CA ARG A 542 -58.48 -8.37 21.93
C ARG A 542 -57.43 -9.49 21.85
N GLU A 543 -56.69 -9.53 20.74
CA GLU A 543 -55.60 -10.49 20.53
C GLU A 543 -54.47 -10.26 21.55
N LEU A 544 -54.11 -9.01 21.83
CA LEU A 544 -53.12 -8.65 22.85
C LEU A 544 -53.56 -9.05 24.27
N LEU A 545 -54.85 -8.88 24.61
CA LEU A 545 -55.41 -9.31 25.90
C LEU A 545 -55.41 -10.84 26.06
N GLU A 546 -55.68 -11.58 24.98
CA GLU A 546 -55.62 -13.04 24.98
C GLU A 546 -54.18 -13.53 25.13
N LEU A 547 -53.24 -12.91 24.41
CA LEU A 547 -51.81 -13.18 24.57
C LEU A 547 -51.35 -12.89 26.00
N LYS A 548 -51.73 -11.76 26.60
CA LYS A 548 -51.36 -11.40 27.99
C LYS A 548 -51.79 -12.49 28.97
N ARG A 549 -53.00 -13.04 28.82
CA ARG A 549 -53.51 -14.15 29.65
C ARG A 549 -52.73 -15.46 29.46
N MET A 550 -52.16 -15.67 28.28
CA MET A 550 -51.39 -16.88 27.99
C MET A 550 -49.97 -16.83 28.56
N VAL A 551 -49.36 -15.65 28.64
CA VAL A 551 -47.99 -15.47 29.18
C VAL A 551 -47.90 -15.23 30.68
N GLY A 552 -49.04 -15.06 31.37
CA GLY A 552 -49.10 -14.90 32.83
C GLY A 552 -49.02 -13.46 33.26
#